data_AF-A0A7D5ZP80-F1
#
_entry.id   AF-A0A7D5ZP80-F1
#
_cell.length_a   1.000
_cell.length_b   1.000
_cell.length_c   1.000
_cell.angle_alpha   90.00
_cell.angle_beta   90.00
_cell.angle_gamma   90.00
#
_symmetry.space_group_name_H-M   'P 1'
#
loop_
_entity.id
_entity.type
_entity.pdbx_description
1 polymer ?
#
loop_
_entity_poly.entity_id
_entity_poly.type
_entity_poly.pdbx_seq_one_letter_code
_entity_poly.pdbx_strand_id
1 'polypeptide(L)'
;MADDKVRVIFERAGCTGSPPARSLDGDAEFGVRADEPVVPASVVKVLIALVAETWFAEGLLDPRERVVPGAAERTPGPVGVSPFENDAVLSLRDLVVLMPTSRDNPSAGRDLGPADRTARRPGSRPAPTDDRRRQERRDPARGPPRHRATRSRRSG
;
A
#
# COMPACT_ATOMS: atom_id res chain seq x y z
N MET A 1 -26.77 -33.06 13.59
CA MET A 1 -25.60 -33.71 14.24
C MET A 1 -24.31 -32.89 14.17
N ALA A 2 -23.88 -32.35 13.02
CA ALA A 2 -22.74 -31.44 12.94
C ALA A 2 -23.14 -29.99 13.25
N ASP A 3 -24.22 -29.52 12.65
CA ASP A 3 -24.82 -28.19 12.87
C ASP A 3 -25.16 -27.94 14.33
N ASP A 4 -25.75 -28.94 15.01
CA ASP A 4 -26.10 -28.84 16.44
C ASP A 4 -24.86 -28.67 17.32
N LYS A 5 -23.75 -29.34 16.98
CA LYS A 5 -22.49 -29.18 17.72
C LYS A 5 -21.92 -27.78 17.54
N VAL A 6 -21.97 -27.23 16.32
CA VAL A 6 -21.50 -25.86 16.03
C VAL A 6 -22.39 -24.82 16.72
N ARG A 7 -23.71 -25.01 16.74
CA ARG A 7 -24.64 -24.17 17.50
C ARG A 7 -24.30 -24.15 18.99
N VAL A 8 -24.07 -25.32 19.60
CA VAL A 8 -23.67 -25.41 21.02
C VAL A 8 -22.34 -24.70 21.28
N ILE A 9 -21.38 -24.70 20.34
CA ILE A 9 -20.13 -23.95 20.48
C ILE A 9 -20.40 -22.45 20.53
N PHE A 10 -21.20 -21.92 19.61
CA PHE A 10 -21.56 -20.50 19.59
C PHE A 10 -22.37 -20.08 20.83
N GLU A 11 -23.33 -20.90 21.26
CA GLU A 11 -24.09 -20.68 22.48
C GLU A 11 -23.19 -20.61 23.72
N ARG A 12 -22.24 -21.55 23.86
CA ARG A 12 -21.25 -21.55 24.95
C ARG A 12 -20.32 -20.33 24.90
N ALA A 13 -20.02 -19.84 23.71
CA ALA A 13 -19.22 -18.63 23.50
C ALA A 13 -20.03 -17.33 23.69
N GLY A 14 -21.35 -17.42 23.91
CA GLY A 14 -22.22 -16.25 24.07
C GLY A 14 -22.38 -15.42 22.80
N CYS A 15 -22.16 -16.02 21.63
CA CYS A 15 -22.29 -15.34 20.35
C CYS A 15 -23.10 -16.16 19.34
N THR A 16 -23.36 -15.58 18.18
CA THR A 16 -23.89 -16.31 17.04
C THR A 16 -22.83 -16.35 15.95
N GLY A 17 -22.89 -17.35 15.07
CA GLY A 17 -22.01 -17.40 13.92
C GLY A 17 -22.61 -18.17 12.76
N SER A 18 -22.00 -17.93 11.60
CA SER A 18 -22.37 -18.55 10.34
C SER A 18 -21.09 -18.99 9.60
N PRO A 19 -20.52 -20.16 9.93
CA PRO A 19 -19.31 -20.65 9.28
C PRO A 19 -19.65 -21.54 8.07
N PRO A 20 -19.54 -21.03 6.83
CA PRO A 20 -19.54 -21.89 5.65
C PRO A 20 -18.18 -22.57 5.47
N ALA A 21 -18.20 -23.81 5.01
CA ALA A 21 -17.01 -24.56 4.59
C ALA A 21 -17.35 -25.42 3.37
N ARG A 22 -16.45 -25.47 2.40
CA ARG A 22 -16.55 -26.29 1.19
C ARG A 22 -15.21 -26.96 0.94
N SER A 23 -15.24 -28.23 0.52
CA SER A 23 -14.06 -28.95 0.06
C SER A 23 -13.53 -28.34 -1.24
N LEU A 24 -12.21 -28.19 -1.38
CA LEU A 24 -11.59 -27.78 -2.64
C LEU A 24 -11.42 -28.96 -3.62
N ASP A 25 -11.41 -30.20 -3.09
CA ASP A 25 -11.13 -31.42 -3.86
C ASP A 25 -12.39 -32.27 -4.11
N GLY A 26 -13.58 -31.79 -3.74
CA GLY A 26 -14.84 -32.52 -3.94
C GLY A 26 -16.08 -31.72 -3.56
N ASP A 27 -17.24 -32.37 -3.54
CA ASP A 27 -18.55 -31.70 -3.42
C ASP A 27 -19.03 -31.53 -1.97
N ALA A 28 -18.20 -31.86 -0.98
CA ALA A 28 -18.59 -31.76 0.42
C ALA A 28 -18.73 -30.30 0.85
N GLU A 29 -19.87 -29.98 1.46
CA GLU A 29 -20.21 -28.64 1.95
C GLU A 29 -20.80 -28.71 3.36
N PHE A 30 -20.59 -27.64 4.11
CA PHE A 30 -21.11 -27.43 5.45
C PHE A 30 -21.45 -25.95 5.65
N GLY A 31 -22.56 -25.65 6.31
CA GLY A 31 -22.92 -24.27 6.57
C GLY A 31 -24.09 -24.13 7.53
N VAL A 32 -23.85 -23.51 8.69
CA VAL A 32 -24.91 -23.08 9.61
C VAL A 32 -25.24 -21.64 9.26
N ARG A 33 -26.51 -21.34 8.90
CA ARG A 33 -26.95 -19.97 8.53
C ARG A 33 -26.12 -19.34 7.39
N ALA A 34 -25.58 -20.17 6.49
CA ALA A 34 -24.54 -19.77 5.53
C ALA A 34 -24.96 -18.63 4.59
N ASP A 35 -26.25 -18.53 4.29
CA ASP A 35 -26.80 -17.50 3.40
C ASP A 35 -27.21 -16.21 4.12
N GLU A 36 -27.04 -16.14 5.45
CA GLU A 36 -27.39 -14.95 6.20
C GLU A 36 -26.34 -13.83 6.02
N PRO A 37 -26.76 -12.61 5.69
CA PRO A 37 -25.84 -11.48 5.57
C PRO A 37 -25.11 -11.18 6.89
N VAL A 38 -23.79 -10.98 6.80
CA VAL A 38 -22.94 -10.57 7.92
C VAL A 38 -22.09 -9.36 7.52
N VAL A 39 -21.64 -8.59 8.51
CA VAL A 39 -20.68 -7.51 8.28
C VAL A 39 -19.33 -8.15 7.90
N PRO A 40 -18.79 -7.89 6.69
CA PRO A 40 -17.56 -8.54 6.24
C PRO A 40 -16.32 -8.12 7.03
N ALA A 41 -16.38 -6.99 7.76
CA ALA A 41 -15.27 -6.43 8.50
C ALA A 41 -13.99 -6.40 7.64
N SER A 42 -12.85 -6.87 8.16
CA SER A 42 -11.60 -6.90 7.40
C SER A 42 -11.55 -7.93 6.25
N VAL A 43 -12.55 -8.81 6.09
CA VAL A 43 -12.59 -9.76 4.96
C VAL A 43 -12.79 -9.03 3.62
N VAL A 44 -13.40 -7.83 3.64
CA VAL A 44 -13.58 -7.00 2.43
C VAL A 44 -12.25 -6.68 1.73
N LYS A 45 -11.13 -6.67 2.47
CA LYS A 45 -9.79 -6.37 1.96
C LYS A 45 -9.30 -7.40 0.94
N VAL A 46 -9.79 -8.65 1.01
CA VAL A 46 -9.50 -9.67 -0.01
C VAL A 46 -10.10 -9.27 -1.36
N LEU A 47 -11.31 -8.71 -1.35
CA LEU A 47 -11.97 -8.22 -2.56
C LEU A 47 -11.26 -6.97 -3.10
N ILE A 48 -10.84 -6.06 -2.21
CA ILE A 48 -10.09 -4.86 -2.59
C ILE A 48 -8.75 -5.26 -3.24
N ALA A 49 -8.01 -6.20 -2.64
CA ALA A 49 -6.76 -6.70 -3.20
C ALA A 49 -6.96 -7.37 -4.57
N LEU A 50 -8.02 -8.17 -4.73
CA LEU A 50 -8.37 -8.78 -6.01
C LEU A 50 -8.62 -7.72 -7.10
N VAL A 51 -9.41 -6.67 -6.79
CA VAL A 51 -9.71 -5.58 -7.72
C VAL A 51 -8.44 -4.80 -8.06
N ALA A 52 -7.61 -4.48 -7.06
CA ALA A 52 -6.36 -3.76 -7.29
C ALA A 52 -5.39 -4.55 -8.18
N GLU A 53 -5.19 -5.85 -7.94
CA GLU A 53 -4.34 -6.70 -8.77
C GLU A 53 -4.89 -6.83 -10.20
N THR A 54 -6.22 -6.91 -10.36
CA THR A 54 -6.87 -6.90 -11.68
C THR A 54 -6.55 -5.60 -12.41
N TRP A 55 -6.69 -4.45 -11.74
CA TRP A 55 -6.41 -3.14 -12.34
C TRP A 55 -4.92 -2.91 -12.60
N PHE A 56 -4.02 -3.46 -11.79
CA PHE A 56 -2.58 -3.47 -12.09
C PHE A 56 -2.28 -4.28 -13.34
N ALA A 57 -2.89 -5.46 -13.49
CA ALA A 57 -2.71 -6.32 -14.66
C ALA A 57 -3.27 -5.69 -15.95
N GLU A 58 -4.39 -4.97 -15.85
CA GLU A 58 -5.01 -4.23 -16.96
C GLU A 58 -4.31 -2.89 -17.26
N GLY A 59 -3.38 -2.45 -16.40
CA GLY A 59 -2.69 -1.16 -16.52
C GLY A 59 -3.57 0.05 -16.21
N LEU A 60 -4.72 -0.16 -15.54
CA LEU A 60 -5.61 0.89 -15.06
C LEU A 60 -5.04 1.60 -13.81
N LEU A 61 -4.19 0.91 -13.05
CA LEU A 61 -3.41 1.48 -11.95
C LEU A 61 -1.93 1.15 -12.13
N ASP A 62 -1.04 2.09 -11.80
CA ASP A 62 0.39 1.81 -11.74
C ASP A 62 0.74 1.22 -10.36
N PRO A 63 1.15 -0.06 -10.27
CA PRO A 63 1.52 -0.65 -8.99
C PRO A 63 2.70 0.05 -8.31
N ARG A 64 3.50 0.84 -9.06
CA ARG A 64 4.64 1.61 -8.56
C ARG A 64 4.28 3.03 -8.11
N GLU A 65 3.03 3.45 -8.28
CA GLU A 65 2.57 4.75 -7.80
C GLU A 65 2.86 4.86 -6.30
N ARG A 66 3.46 5.99 -5.91
CA ARG A 66 3.89 6.23 -4.54
C ARG A 66 2.80 6.93 -3.76
N VAL A 67 2.45 6.36 -2.63
CA VAL A 67 1.48 6.89 -1.69
C VAL A 67 2.15 7.16 -0.35
N VAL A 68 1.75 8.26 0.28
CA VAL A 68 2.13 8.61 1.65
C VAL A 68 0.86 8.67 2.46
N PRO A 69 0.50 7.59 3.20
CA PRO A 69 -0.67 7.63 4.07
C PRO A 69 -0.36 8.59 5.21
N GLY A 70 -0.94 9.78 5.20
CA GLY A 70 -0.70 10.78 6.24
C GLY A 70 -1.20 10.30 7.61
N ALA A 71 -0.67 10.84 8.71
CA ALA A 71 -1.10 10.44 10.06
C ALA A 71 -2.62 10.48 10.28
N ALA A 72 -3.32 11.44 9.67
CA ALA A 72 -4.79 11.56 9.74
C ALA A 72 -5.55 10.52 8.90
N GLU A 73 -4.91 9.87 7.92
CA GLU A 73 -5.50 8.88 7.03
C GLU A 73 -5.30 7.44 7.52
N ARG A 74 -4.46 7.26 8.55
CA ARG A 74 -4.18 5.97 9.17
C ARG A 74 -5.28 5.64 10.18
N THR A 75 -5.82 4.42 10.10
CA THR A 75 -6.69 3.94 11.17
C THR A 75 -5.83 3.59 12.39
N PRO A 76 -6.17 4.03 13.61
CA PRO A 76 -5.43 3.67 14.81
C PRO A 76 -5.36 2.14 15.00
N GLY A 77 -4.16 1.64 15.30
CA GLY A 77 -3.96 0.21 15.51
C GLY A 77 -2.49 -0.15 15.76
N PRO A 78 -2.22 -1.37 16.26
CA PRO A 78 -0.87 -1.80 16.62
C PRO A 78 -0.07 -2.38 15.43
N VAL A 79 -0.60 -2.34 14.20
CA VAL A 79 -0.04 -3.08 13.06
C VAL A 79 0.25 -2.17 11.85
N GLY A 80 0.99 -2.73 10.88
CA GLY A 80 1.55 -2.09 9.68
C GLY A 80 1.93 -0.61 9.82
N VAL A 81 1.26 0.32 9.13
CA VAL A 81 1.67 1.75 9.12
C VAL A 81 1.11 2.56 10.29
N SER A 82 0.11 2.03 10.97
CA SER A 82 -0.60 2.72 12.05
C SER A 82 0.30 3.19 13.20
N PRO A 83 1.31 2.44 13.68
CA PRO A 83 2.20 2.87 14.75
C PRO A 83 3.37 3.76 14.28
N PHE A 84 3.48 4.07 12.99
CA PHE A 84 4.62 4.87 12.52
C PHE A 84 4.51 6.31 13.02
N GLU A 85 5.56 6.78 13.69
CA GLU A 85 5.67 8.17 14.15
C GLU A 85 5.90 9.15 12.98
N ASN A 86 6.43 8.66 11.87
CA ASN A 86 6.75 9.45 10.68
C ASN A 86 5.97 8.96 9.46
N ASP A 87 5.91 9.81 8.44
CA ASP A 87 5.35 9.46 7.15
C ASP A 87 6.23 8.47 6.38
N ALA A 88 5.62 7.40 5.89
CA ALA A 88 6.26 6.40 5.06
C ALA A 88 5.73 6.46 3.63
N VAL A 89 6.64 6.36 2.67
CA VAL A 89 6.32 6.28 1.25
C VAL A 89 6.21 4.80 0.88
N LEU A 90 5.04 4.37 0.42
CA LEU A 90 4.78 3.01 -0.04
C LEU A 90 4.38 3.03 -1.51
N SER A 91 4.71 1.97 -2.26
CA SER A 91 4.05 1.76 -3.55
C SER A 91 2.60 1.31 -3.34
N LEU A 92 1.71 1.54 -4.32
CA LEU A 92 0.34 1.00 -4.29
C LEU A 92 0.35 -0.52 -4.11
N ARG A 93 1.29 -1.23 -4.74
CA ARG A 93 1.46 -2.67 -4.55
C ARG A 93 1.81 -3.03 -3.11
N ASP A 94 2.75 -2.31 -2.48
CA ASP A 94 3.13 -2.58 -1.09
C ASP A 94 1.95 -2.33 -0.14
N LEU A 95 1.13 -1.31 -0.42
CA LEU A 95 -0.08 -1.04 0.35
C LEU A 95 -1.12 -2.17 0.24
N VAL A 96 -1.29 -2.73 -0.97
CA VAL A 96 -2.17 -3.88 -1.22
C VAL A 96 -1.67 -5.14 -0.52
N VAL A 97 -0.36 -5.37 -0.47
CA VAL A 97 0.24 -6.51 0.25
C VAL A 97 0.12 -6.35 1.78
N LEU A 98 0.26 -5.13 2.29
CA LEU A 98 0.15 -4.84 3.71
C LEU A 98 -1.30 -5.02 4.21
N MET A 99 -2.28 -4.60 3.41
CA MET A 99 -3.69 -4.58 3.79
C MET A 99 -4.28 -5.92 4.31
N PRO A 100 -4.04 -7.10 3.69
CA PRO A 100 -4.55 -8.37 4.20
C PRO A 100 -3.69 -8.95 5.34
N THR A 101 -2.40 -8.57 5.42
CA THR A 101 -1.44 -9.11 6.39
C THR A 101 -1.46 -8.36 7.73
N SER A 102 -1.87 -7.10 7.70
CA SER A 102 -2.18 -6.33 8.88
C SER A 102 -3.69 -6.16 9.00
N ARG A 103 -4.23 -6.21 10.22
CA ARG A 103 -5.59 -5.69 10.46
C ARG A 103 -5.71 -4.19 10.21
N ASP A 104 -4.65 -3.54 9.69
CA ASP A 104 -4.69 -2.13 9.34
C ASP A 104 -5.83 -1.87 8.40
N ASN A 105 -6.48 -0.77 8.67
CA ASN A 105 -7.43 -0.18 7.77
C ASN A 105 -6.75 1.06 7.22
N PRO A 106 -5.70 0.94 6.37
CA PRO A 106 -5.23 2.10 5.65
C PRO A 106 -6.34 2.40 4.65
N SER A 107 -7.24 3.29 5.06
CA SER A 107 -8.30 3.84 4.22
C SER A 107 -9.06 2.81 3.37
N ALA A 108 -9.97 2.05 4.00
CA ALA A 108 -11.16 1.53 3.28
C ALA A 108 -12.03 2.64 2.64
N GLY A 109 -11.63 3.91 2.80
CA GLY A 109 -12.24 5.08 2.18
C GLY A 109 -11.30 5.84 1.22
N ARG A 110 -10.24 5.24 0.65
CA ARG A 110 -9.59 5.86 -0.50
C ARG A 110 -10.42 5.54 -1.73
N ASP A 111 -11.25 6.51 -2.13
CA ASP A 111 -11.94 6.51 -3.41
C ASP A 111 -10.91 6.21 -4.52
N LEU A 112 -11.11 5.12 -5.25
CA LEU A 112 -10.22 4.71 -6.33
C LEU A 112 -10.44 5.56 -7.60
N GLY A 113 -11.35 6.54 -7.54
CA GLY A 113 -11.67 7.45 -8.64
C GLY A 113 -12.38 6.76 -9.81
N PRO A 114 -13.12 7.48 -10.65
CA PRO A 114 -13.59 6.92 -11.90
C PRO A 114 -12.37 6.65 -12.79
N ALA A 115 -12.14 5.38 -13.13
CA ALA A 115 -11.25 5.00 -14.20
C ALA A 115 -11.75 5.67 -15.50
N ASP A 116 -11.12 6.77 -15.90
CA ASP A 116 -11.33 7.39 -17.19
C ASP A 116 -10.97 6.34 -18.26
N ARG A 117 -11.99 5.70 -18.83
CA ARG A 117 -11.84 4.66 -19.87
C ARG A 117 -11.35 5.23 -21.21
N THR A 118 -10.96 6.51 -21.26
CA THR A 118 -10.68 7.21 -22.50
C THR A 118 -9.45 8.10 -22.47
N ALA A 119 -8.27 7.64 -22.03
CA ALA A 119 -6.99 8.05 -22.67
C ALA A 119 -5.72 7.44 -22.05
N ARG A 120 -5.03 6.57 -22.80
CA ARG A 120 -3.64 6.83 -23.20
C ARG A 120 -3.18 5.89 -24.31
N ARG A 121 -2.85 6.46 -25.48
CA ARG A 121 -2.03 5.77 -26.49
C ARG A 121 -0.58 5.67 -25.99
N PRO A 122 0.10 4.52 -26.15
CA PRO A 122 1.50 4.39 -25.79
C PRO A 122 2.37 5.05 -26.86
N GLY A 123 3.12 6.10 -26.51
CA GLY A 123 4.14 6.67 -27.40
C GLY A 123 4.22 8.19 -27.41
N SER A 124 4.62 8.80 -26.30
CA SER A 124 5.33 10.10 -26.34
C SER A 124 6.06 10.30 -25.03
N ARG A 125 7.39 10.14 -25.08
CA ARG A 125 8.29 10.47 -23.98
C ARG A 125 8.36 12.00 -23.90
N PRO A 126 8.07 12.65 -22.75
CA PRO A 126 8.27 14.09 -22.65
C PRO A 126 9.77 14.39 -22.72
N ALA A 127 10.16 15.43 -23.47
CA ALA A 127 11.53 15.92 -23.48
C ALA A 127 11.93 16.41 -22.08
N PRO A 128 13.19 16.24 -21.63
CA PRO A 128 13.61 16.71 -20.33
C PRO A 128 13.58 18.24 -20.31
N THR A 129 12.78 18.82 -19.43
CA THR A 129 12.81 20.26 -19.16
C THR A 129 14.11 20.60 -18.42
N ASP A 130 14.83 21.54 -19.00
CA ASP A 130 16.13 22.06 -18.57
C ASP A 130 16.00 22.86 -17.27
N ASP A 131 16.01 22.17 -16.12
CA ASP A 131 16.03 22.81 -14.79
C ASP A 131 17.43 22.76 -14.12
N ARG A 132 18.44 22.21 -14.82
CA ARG A 132 19.81 22.16 -14.29
C ARG A 132 20.57 23.48 -14.43
N ARG A 133 20.15 24.41 -15.29
CA ARG A 133 20.83 25.71 -15.46
C ARG A 133 20.49 26.76 -14.40
N ARG A 134 19.50 26.53 -13.52
CA ARG A 134 19.04 27.55 -12.55
C ARG A 134 19.65 27.40 -11.15
N GLN A 135 20.22 26.24 -10.81
CA GLN A 135 20.83 26.00 -9.49
C GLN A 135 22.32 26.33 -9.38
N GLU A 136 23.06 26.51 -10.49
CA GLU A 136 24.50 26.86 -10.45
C GLU A 136 24.80 28.37 -10.34
N ARG A 137 23.77 29.24 -10.22
CA ARG A 137 23.96 30.71 -10.08
C ARG A 137 23.63 31.25 -8.68
N ARG A 138 23.73 30.45 -7.63
CA ARG A 138 23.60 30.90 -6.24
C ARG A 138 24.56 30.17 -5.31
N ASP A 139 25.86 30.42 -5.48
CA ASP A 139 26.84 30.07 -4.45
C ASP A 139 28.06 31.02 -4.49
N PRO A 140 28.08 32.13 -3.72
CA PRO A 140 29.22 33.03 -3.64
C PRO A 140 30.12 32.65 -2.45
N ALA A 141 30.71 31.46 -2.45
CA ALA A 141 31.64 31.07 -1.37
C ALA A 141 32.61 29.93 -1.76
N ARG A 142 33.33 30.05 -2.87
CA ARG A 142 34.58 29.29 -3.07
C ARG A 142 35.66 30.18 -3.65
N GLY A 143 36.49 30.74 -2.77
CA GLY A 143 37.75 31.38 -3.15
C GLY A 143 38.74 30.37 -3.73
N PRO A 144 39.68 30.81 -4.59
CA PRO A 144 40.56 29.90 -5.32
C PRO A 144 41.59 29.21 -4.40
N PRO A 145 42.04 27.99 -4.72
CA PRO A 145 43.00 27.25 -3.90
C PRO A 145 44.39 27.88 -3.99
N ARG A 146 44.97 28.22 -2.84
CA ARG A 146 46.37 28.70 -2.75
C ARG A 146 47.33 27.51 -2.86
N HIS A 147 48.06 27.43 -3.96
CA HIS A 147 49.20 26.53 -4.12
C HIS A 147 50.31 26.90 -3.13
N ARG A 148 50.68 25.96 -2.26
CA ARG A 148 51.84 26.04 -1.36
C ARG A 148 53.09 25.64 -2.13
N ALA A 149 53.82 26.62 -2.67
CA ALA A 149 55.14 26.40 -3.24
C ALA A 149 56.19 26.35 -2.13
N THR A 150 56.78 25.18 -1.92
CA THR A 150 58.04 25.02 -1.19
C THR A 150 59.18 25.39 -2.13
N ARG A 151 59.92 26.47 -1.81
CA ARG A 151 61.25 26.72 -2.39
C ARG A 151 62.27 26.67 -1.27
N SER A 152 63.16 25.69 -1.36
CA SER A 152 64.45 25.72 -0.69
C SER A 152 65.35 26.72 -1.43
N ARG A 153 66.05 27.57 -0.67
CA ARG A 153 67.36 28.08 -1.05
C ARG A 153 68.20 28.23 0.22
N ARG A 154 69.33 27.54 0.21
CA ARG A 154 70.49 27.78 1.07
C ARG A 154 71.09 29.15 0.76
N SER A 155 71.55 29.81 1.81
CA SER A 155 72.79 30.60 1.83
C SER A 155 73.23 30.70 3.30
N GLY A 156 74.43 30.20 3.56
CA GLY A 156 74.96 29.77 4.87
C GLY A 156 75.64 28.43 4.68
#